data_AF-A0A1H4DB81-F1
#
_entry.id   AF-A0A1H4DB81-F1
#
_cell.length_a   1.000
_cell.length_b   1.000
_cell.length_c   1.000
_cell.angle_alpha   90.00
_cell.angle_beta   90.00
_cell.angle_gamma   90.00
#
_symmetry.space_group_name_H-M   'P 1'
#
loop_
_entity.id
_entity.type
_entity.pdbx_description
1 polymer ?
#
loop_
_entity_poly.entity_id
_entity_poly.type
_entity_poly.pdbx_seq_one_letter_code
_entity_poly.pdbx_strand_id
1 'polypeptide(L)'
;MGLEVYWTEFSERELKKIFDYYDKKVSYRVAKKLTDGIYNEALKLEQQPEIGQIEELLKDRKQEFRFLVYKNYKIIYWINIVESKIEINDVFDTRQYPAKIKRTE
;
A
#
# COMPACT_ATOMS: atom_id res chain seq x y z
N MET A 1 4.62 17.13 -15.75
CA MET A 1 3.94 17.06 -14.44
C MET A 1 3.88 15.59 -14.07
N GLY A 2 4.67 15.17 -13.09
CA GLY A 2 4.67 13.79 -12.59
C GLY A 2 3.80 13.71 -11.35
N LEU A 3 3.12 12.58 -11.15
CA LEU A 3 2.42 12.31 -9.90
C LEU A 3 3.44 11.80 -8.88
N GLU A 4 3.41 12.36 -7.67
CA GLU A 4 4.28 11.92 -6.58
C GLU A 4 3.56 10.88 -5.70
N VAL A 5 4.28 9.84 -5.27
CA VAL A 5 3.73 8.86 -4.33
C VAL A 5 3.75 9.41 -2.91
N TYR A 6 2.57 9.61 -2.35
CA TYR A 6 2.37 10.12 -0.99
C TYR A 6 1.88 9.00 -0.07
N TRP A 7 2.64 8.69 0.97
CA TRP A 7 2.25 7.74 2.00
C TRP A 7 1.45 8.46 3.09
N THR A 8 0.22 8.02 3.33
CA THR A 8 -0.56 8.52 4.47
C THR A 8 0.06 8.02 5.77
N GLU A 9 -0.08 8.79 6.86
CA GLU A 9 0.42 8.35 8.18
C GLU A 9 -0.09 6.95 8.58
N PHE A 10 -1.30 6.59 8.17
CA PHE A 10 -1.86 5.27 8.41
C PHE A 10 -1.05 4.19 7.68
N SER A 11 -0.80 4.36 6.39
CA SER A 11 -0.01 3.42 5.59
C SER A 11 1.44 3.30 6.09
N GLU A 12 2.05 4.39 6.55
CA GLU A 12 3.37 4.38 7.17
C GLU A 12 3.40 3.56 8.47
N ARG A 13 2.38 3.75 9.33
CA ARG A 13 2.24 2.95 10.56
C ARG A 13 2.07 1.46 10.25
N GLU A 14 1.31 1.11 9.21
CA GLU A 14 1.16 -0.29 8.81
C GLU A 14 2.46 -0.88 8.25
N LEU A 15 3.18 -0.14 7.42
CA LEU A 15 4.50 -0.55 6.94
C LEU A 15 5.49 -0.75 8.10
N LYS A 16 5.46 0.14 9.10
CA LYS A 16 6.25 0.00 10.34
C LYS A 16 5.85 -1.24 11.14
N LYS A 17 4.56 -1.56 11.28
CA LYS A 17 4.11 -2.79 11.96
C LYS A 17 4.63 -4.04 11.25
N ILE A 18 4.64 -4.04 9.91
CA ILE A 18 5.21 -5.13 9.11
C ILE A 18 6.71 -5.27 9.40
N PHE A 19 7.45 -4.15 9.39
CA PHE A 19 8.87 -4.13 9.74
C PHE A 19 9.11 -4.71 11.14
N ASP A 20 8.47 -4.13 12.16
CA ASP A 20 8.66 -4.49 13.57
C ASP A 20 8.35 -5.98 13.82
N TYR A 21 7.35 -6.54 13.13
CA TYR A 21 7.01 -7.96 13.23
C TYR A 21 8.15 -8.85 12.72
N TYR A 22 8.66 -8.59 11.51
CA TYR A 22 9.73 -9.39 10.92
C TYR A 22 11.09 -9.15 11.59
N ASP A 23 11.34 -7.96 12.11
CA ASP A 23 12.57 -7.63 12.84
C ASP A 23 12.66 -8.47 14.12
N LYS A 24 11.56 -8.52 14.88
CA LYS A 24 11.46 -9.31 16.12
C LYS A 24 11.41 -10.82 15.90
N LYS A 25 10.78 -11.28 14.80
CA LYS A 25 10.53 -12.72 14.58
C LYS A 25 11.58 -13.41 13.70
N VAL A 26 12.28 -12.66 12.85
CA VAL A 26 13.18 -13.23 11.85
C VAL A 26 14.55 -12.55 11.87
N SER A 27 14.62 -11.28 11.47
CA SER A 27 15.83 -10.42 11.55
C SER A 27 15.58 -9.07 10.88
N TYR A 28 16.35 -8.06 11.30
CA TYR A 28 16.42 -6.75 10.65
C TYR A 28 16.58 -6.83 9.13
N ARG A 29 17.49 -7.69 8.64
CA ARG A 29 17.76 -7.81 7.20
C ARG A 29 16.52 -8.27 6.42
N VAL A 30 15.76 -9.20 6.98
CA VAL A 30 14.52 -9.69 6.35
C VAL A 30 13.41 -8.64 6.42
N ALA A 31 13.26 -7.98 7.57
CA ALA A 31 12.30 -6.90 7.76
C ALA A 31 12.52 -5.76 6.76
N LYS A 32 13.75 -5.26 6.69
CA LYS A 32 14.15 -4.19 5.77
C LYS A 32 13.93 -4.58 4.31
N LYS A 33 14.41 -5.77 3.90
CA LYS A 33 14.23 -6.24 2.51
C LYS A 33 12.75 -6.35 2.14
N LEU A 34 11.87 -6.72 3.06
CA LEU A 34 10.44 -6.80 2.82
C LEU A 34 9.81 -5.42 2.67
N THR A 35 10.05 -4.51 3.62
CA THR A 35 9.46 -3.16 3.58
C THR A 35 10.00 -2.31 2.46
N ASP A 36 11.30 -2.40 2.16
CA ASP A 36 11.89 -1.73 1.00
C ASP A 36 11.28 -2.27 -0.31
N GLY A 37 11.00 -3.57 -0.37
CA GLY A 37 10.33 -4.19 -1.52
C GLY A 37 8.90 -3.68 -1.73
N ILE A 38 8.13 -3.53 -0.65
CA ILE A 38 6.77 -2.94 -0.70
C ILE A 38 6.86 -1.47 -1.14
N TYR A 39 7.77 -0.70 -0.55
CA TYR A 39 7.95 0.71 -0.88
C TYR A 39 8.33 0.90 -2.35
N ASN A 40 9.30 0.14 -2.84
CA ASN A 40 9.75 0.18 -4.23
C ASN A 40 8.66 -0.25 -5.22
N GLU A 41 7.76 -1.16 -4.82
CA GLU A 41 6.61 -1.51 -5.66
C GLU A 41 5.67 -0.31 -5.85
N ALA A 42 5.43 0.48 -4.79
CA ALA A 42 4.61 1.69 -4.87
C ALA A 42 5.24 2.78 -5.75
N LEU A 43 6.57 2.91 -5.77
CA LEU A 43 7.27 3.88 -6.63
C LEU A 43 7.01 3.68 -8.12
N LYS A 44 6.64 2.48 -8.56
CA LYS A 44 6.24 2.24 -9.97
C LYS A 44 5.04 3.10 -10.39
N LEU A 45 4.21 3.50 -9.43
CA LEU A 45 3.02 4.31 -9.67
C LEU A 45 3.38 5.73 -10.17
N GLU A 46 4.57 6.26 -9.87
CA GLU A 46 5.01 7.56 -10.41
C GLU A 46 5.04 7.58 -11.94
N GLN A 47 5.38 6.43 -12.55
CA GLN A 47 5.46 6.26 -14.00
C GLN A 47 4.17 5.67 -14.58
N GLN A 48 3.53 4.77 -13.84
CA GLN A 48 2.33 4.08 -14.31
C GLN A 48 1.26 4.03 -13.20
N PRO A 49 0.57 5.15 -12.94
CA PRO A 49 -0.39 5.27 -11.83
C PRO A 49 -1.56 4.29 -11.91
N GLU A 50 -1.94 3.88 -13.11
CA GLU A 50 -3.14 3.08 -13.37
C GLU A 50 -2.86 1.56 -13.48
N ILE A 51 -1.63 1.10 -13.22
CA ILE A 51 -1.28 -0.34 -13.35
C ILE A 51 -1.99 -1.23 -12.33
N GLY A 52 -2.44 -0.64 -11.22
CA GLY A 52 -3.21 -1.35 -10.21
C GLY A 52 -4.64 -1.60 -10.67
N GLN A 53 -5.13 -2.79 -10.35
CA GLN A 53 -6.51 -3.17 -10.55
C GLN A 53 -7.41 -2.41 -9.55
N ILE A 54 -8.62 -2.07 -9.98
CA ILE A 54 -9.67 -1.52 -9.09
C ILE A 54 -9.96 -2.50 -7.95
N GLU A 55 -10.06 -1.97 -6.73
CA GLU A 55 -10.44 -2.71 -5.53
C GLU A 55 -11.97 -2.81 -5.45
N GLU A 56 -12.52 -3.93 -5.91
CA GLU A 56 -13.96 -4.19 -5.96
C GLU A 56 -14.64 -4.06 -4.59
N LEU A 57 -13.95 -4.35 -3.49
CA LEU A 57 -14.51 -4.21 -2.13
C LEU A 57 -14.67 -2.74 -1.70
N LEU A 58 -14.04 -1.81 -2.42
CA LEU A 58 -14.04 -0.37 -2.15
C LEU A 58 -14.66 0.45 -3.29
N LYS A 59 -15.23 -0.20 -4.32
CA LYS A 59 -15.78 0.47 -5.52
C LYS A 59 -16.88 1.50 -5.24
N ASP A 60 -17.58 1.37 -4.11
CA ASP A 60 -18.65 2.28 -3.72
C ASP A 60 -18.11 3.59 -3.10
N ARG A 61 -16.79 3.67 -2.86
CA ARG A 61 -16.13 4.91 -2.41
C ARG A 61 -15.98 5.85 -3.60
N LYS A 62 -16.05 7.16 -3.34
CA LYS A 62 -15.85 8.20 -4.37
C LYS A 62 -14.45 8.12 -4.99
N GLN A 63 -13.47 7.75 -4.16
CA GLN A 63 -12.12 7.48 -4.56
C GLN A 63 -12.09 6.10 -5.22
N GLU A 64 -11.75 6.07 -6.51
CA GLU A 64 -11.59 4.83 -7.30
C GLU A 64 -10.32 4.10 -6.81
N PHE A 65 -10.45 3.40 -5.68
CA PHE A 65 -9.34 2.70 -5.06
C PHE A 65 -8.83 1.59 -5.96
N ARG A 66 -7.50 1.50 -6.03
CA ARG A 66 -6.74 0.49 -6.78
C ARG A 66 -5.76 -0.19 -5.86
N PHE A 67 -5.20 -1.31 -6.32
CA PHE A 67 -4.19 -1.99 -5.56
C PHE A 67 -3.05 -2.57 -6.39
N LEU A 68 -1.86 -2.60 -5.78
CA LEU A 68 -0.73 -3.44 -6.20
C LEU A 68 -0.55 -4.60 -5.24
N VAL A 69 0.10 -5.66 -5.71
CA VAL A 69 0.50 -6.80 -4.88
C VAL A 69 2.00 -6.97 -4.92
N TYR A 70 2.63 -6.91 -3.75
CA TYR A 70 4.03 -7.28 -3.56
C TYR A 70 4.11 -8.51 -2.65
N LYS A 71 4.48 -9.66 -3.21
CA LYS A 71 4.42 -10.97 -2.52
C LYS A 71 3.02 -11.22 -1.94
N ASN A 72 2.89 -11.21 -0.61
CA ASN A 72 1.63 -11.43 0.11
C ASN A 72 1.08 -10.12 0.69
N TYR A 73 1.54 -8.97 0.23
CA TYR A 73 1.10 -7.67 0.71
C TYR A 73 0.32 -6.95 -0.38
N LYS A 74 -0.83 -6.41 -0.01
CA LYS A 74 -1.61 -5.54 -0.88
C LYS A 74 -1.34 -4.09 -0.48
N ILE A 75 -1.10 -3.25 -1.48
CA ILE A 75 -0.88 -1.81 -1.34
C ILE A 75 -2.11 -1.12 -1.93
N ILE A 76 -2.93 -0.49 -1.10
CA ILE A 76 -4.15 0.20 -1.51
C ILE A 76 -3.82 1.66 -1.77
N TYR A 77 -4.25 2.17 -2.92
CA TYR A 77 -4.00 3.55 -3.30
C TYR A 77 -5.14 4.14 -4.15
N TRP A 78 -5.13 5.45 -4.34
CA TRP A 78 -5.94 6.12 -5.36
C TRP A 78 -5.17 7.30 -5.97
N ILE A 79 -5.64 7.78 -7.11
CA ILE A 79 -4.98 8.86 -7.86
C ILE A 79 -5.70 10.17 -7.52
N ASN A 80 -5.03 11.06 -6.78
CA ASN A 80 -5.52 12.40 -6.48
C ASN A 80 -4.98 13.39 -7.52
N ILE A 81 -5.74 13.57 -8.60
CA ILE A 81 -5.37 14.47 -9.71
C ILE A 81 -5.33 15.93 -9.25
N VAL A 82 -6.20 16.32 -8.30
CA VAL A 82 -6.30 17.70 -7.81
C VAL A 82 -4.99 18.13 -7.12
N GLU A 83 -4.43 17.24 -6.32
CA GLU A 83 -3.15 17.46 -5.61
C GLU A 83 -1.94 16.92 -6.35
N SER A 84 -2.13 16.39 -7.57
CA SER A 84 -1.06 15.78 -8.38
C SER A 84 -0.26 14.70 -7.64
N LYS A 85 -0.94 13.84 -6.87
CA LYS A 85 -0.31 12.80 -6.06
C LYS A 85 -1.05 11.46 -6.14
N ILE A 86 -0.32 10.40 -5.86
CA ILE A 86 -0.84 9.04 -5.67
C ILE A 86 -0.83 8.76 -4.18
N GLU A 87 -1.99 8.69 -3.56
CA GLU A 87 -2.07 8.47 -2.12
C GLU A 87 -2.08 6.97 -1.82
N ILE A 88 -1.09 6.50 -1.05
CA ILE A 88 -1.09 5.17 -0.46
C ILE A 88 -1.87 5.21 0.85
N ASN A 89 -3.01 4.54 0.89
CA ASN A 89 -3.94 4.58 2.02
C ASN A 89 -3.74 3.42 3.00
N ASP A 90 -3.36 2.24 2.52
CA ASP A 90 -3.16 1.07 3.38
C ASP A 90 -2.15 0.09 2.77
N VAL A 91 -1.46 -0.65 3.62
CA VAL A 91 -0.64 -1.80 3.27
C VAL A 91 -0.86 -2.91 4.29
N PHE A 92 -1.26 -4.09 3.84
CA PHE A 92 -1.51 -5.20 4.76
C PHE A 92 -1.20 -6.57 4.14
N ASP A 93 -0.97 -7.55 5.01
CA ASP A 93 -0.74 -8.94 4.65
C ASP A 93 -2.05 -9.61 4.24
N THR A 94 -2.15 -10.05 2.99
CA THR A 94 -3.35 -10.70 2.43
C THR A 94 -3.60 -12.09 2.98
N ARG A 95 -2.62 -12.70 3.66
CA ARG A 95 -2.77 -14.01 4.33
C ARG A 95 -3.60 -13.91 5.60
N GLN A 96 -3.74 -12.73 6.19
CA GLN A 96 -4.47 -12.53 7.46
C GLN A 96 -6.00 -12.38 7.29
N TYR A 97 -6.58 -13.06 6.28
CA TYR A 97 -7.96 -12.95 5.80
C TYR A 97 -8.28 -11.63 5.05
N PRO A 98 -8.48 -11.67 3.71
CA PRO A 98 -8.78 -10.50 2.88
C PRO A 98 -10.04 -9.72 3.30
N ALA A 99 -11.00 -10.36 3.96
CA ALA A 99 -12.24 -9.71 4.40
C ALA A 99 -12.03 -8.62 5.48
N LYS A 100 -10.84 -8.52 6.09
CA LYS A 100 -10.51 -7.49 7.08
C LYS A 100 -10.11 -6.13 6.48
N ILE A 101 -10.17 -5.97 5.16
CA ILE A 101 -9.92 -4.69 4.46
C ILE A 101 -10.88 -3.58 4.90
N LYS A 102 -12.09 -3.94 5.35
CA LYS A 102 -13.02 -2.98 5.97
C LYS A 102 -12.56 -2.67 7.40
N ARG A 103 -11.50 -1.89 7.53
CA ARG A 103 -11.09 -1.34 8.82
C ARG A 103 -12.01 -0.16 9.16
N THR A 104 -12.81 -0.31 10.21
CA THR A 104 -13.52 0.79 10.85
C THR A 104 -12.53 1.54 11.73
N GLU A 105 -12.04 2.66 11.19
CA GLU A 105 -11.38 3.80 11.84
C GLU A 105 -10.05 3.56 12.58
#